data_AF-L2FQC4-F1
#
_entry.id   AF-L2FQC4-F1
#
_cell.length_a   1.000
_cell.length_b   1.000
_cell.length_c   1.000
_cell.angle_alpha   90.00
_cell.angle_beta   90.00
_cell.angle_gamma   90.00
#
_symmetry.space_group_name_H-M   'P 1'
#
loop_
_entity.id
_entity.type
_entity.pdbx_description
1 polymer ?
#
loop_
_entity_poly.entity_id
_entity_poly.type
_entity_poly.pdbx_seq_one_letter_code
_entity_poly.pdbx_strand_id
1 'polypeptide(L)'
;MRFFKAVTAFIWLLVSGAVATDNGLTDVVSWDKYSLSVNNTRVFIYSAEFHYQRLPNPDLWLDVLQKFKANGFNTVSIYFFWSYHSASEGVFDFETAGKNIQRLFDDCKAAGLYVIARAGPLRPTAGGSGRFGKIRTSDENYYKGWLPFITEVGKIIAANQITNGGPVILNQVENEYQETVYQANNTAVVYMEQIKKAFKDAGVIVPLTHNEKGMRSRSWSTDYNNVGGAINVYGLDSYPGGLSCTDPTVGFNVVRTYFQWFQNYSFTQPSYLAEFEGGWFSNWGSQTFYDQCASEHDPGFADVYYKNNIGQRVTLLSLYMTYGGTNWGHSAAPQVYTSYDYSAPLRETREQWSKLFQTKLISLFTRVSSELLKVEMVGNGTGYQLSSTSAFSWVLRNPDTQTGFTVVQQASTKSMTPIQFDVTLNTTAGAVTVPGVTLNGRQSKILVSDYTFGKHTLLYSSADVATYGVFDNEVLVFYLQEGQTGQFAFKNEGNLTFEVHGDTDVTETSNGNHTAFTWKEVAGSTAVKFSNGVLVYLLEQKTAWRFWAPATTSNPTVKPGSSSSSAPIS
;
A
#
# COMPACT_ATOMS: atom_id res chain seq x y z
N MET A 1 38.79 -46.98 -4.70
CA MET A 1 38.47 -45.55 -5.00
C MET A 1 36.99 -45.32 -5.36
N ARG A 2 36.04 -45.96 -4.66
CA ARG A 2 34.58 -45.74 -4.83
C ARG A 2 33.95 -45.22 -3.53
N PHE A 3 34.59 -44.24 -2.90
CA PHE A 3 34.12 -43.62 -1.66
C PHE A 3 34.24 -42.09 -1.63
N PHE A 4 34.52 -41.45 -2.78
CA PHE A 4 34.75 -40.00 -2.89
C PHE A 4 33.81 -39.28 -3.87
N LYS A 5 32.71 -39.90 -4.29
CA LYS A 5 31.69 -39.28 -5.17
C LYS A 5 30.29 -39.21 -4.56
N ALA A 6 30.11 -39.64 -3.31
CA ALA A 6 28.83 -39.60 -2.61
C ALA A 6 28.72 -38.44 -1.60
N VAL A 7 29.80 -37.69 -1.36
CA VAL A 7 29.82 -36.59 -0.36
C VAL A 7 29.72 -35.20 -1.00
N THR A 8 29.89 -35.08 -2.32
CA THR A 8 29.73 -33.81 -3.06
C THR A 8 28.35 -33.63 -3.70
N ALA A 9 27.48 -34.64 -3.64
CA ALA A 9 26.09 -34.54 -4.14
C ALA A 9 25.07 -34.10 -3.07
N PHE A 10 25.50 -33.91 -1.82
CA PHE A 10 24.62 -33.49 -0.70
C PHE A 10 24.83 -32.03 -0.26
N ILE A 11 25.68 -31.25 -0.95
CA ILE A 11 25.95 -29.83 -0.63
C ILE A 11 25.44 -28.89 -1.76
N TRP A 12 24.89 -29.41 -2.86
CA TRP A 12 24.37 -28.64 -3.99
C TRP A 12 22.86 -28.82 -4.24
N LEU A 13 22.11 -29.07 -3.17
CA LEU A 13 20.64 -29.05 -3.15
C LEU A 13 20.09 -28.21 -1.99
N LEU A 14 20.88 -27.23 -1.52
CA LEU A 14 20.34 -25.99 -0.95
C LEU A 14 20.05 -25.05 -2.12
N VAL A 15 19.05 -25.42 -2.92
CA VAL A 15 18.40 -24.47 -3.82
C VAL A 15 17.90 -23.35 -2.92
N SER A 16 18.43 -22.16 -3.16
CA SER A 16 18.07 -20.90 -2.55
C SER A 16 16.61 -20.55 -2.80
N GLY A 17 15.68 -21.28 -2.19
CA GLY A 17 14.45 -20.68 -1.73
C GLY A 17 14.84 -19.86 -0.52
N ALA A 18 14.74 -18.53 -0.60
CA ALA A 18 14.70 -17.74 0.62
C ALA A 18 13.52 -18.28 1.42
N VAL A 19 13.81 -19.06 2.46
CA VAL A 19 12.80 -19.49 3.42
C VAL A 19 12.24 -18.20 4.00
N ALA A 20 10.93 -17.98 3.84
CA ALA A 20 10.30 -16.78 4.39
C ALA A 20 10.61 -16.72 5.90
N THR A 21 11.03 -15.55 6.37
CA THR A 21 11.29 -15.28 7.78
C THR A 21 9.96 -15.22 8.52
N ASP A 22 9.89 -15.85 9.69
CA ASP A 22 8.80 -15.70 10.64
C ASP A 22 9.32 -15.17 11.99
N ASN A 23 8.41 -14.93 12.93
CA ASN A 23 8.74 -14.42 14.27
C ASN A 23 8.99 -15.53 15.30
N GLY A 24 9.02 -16.80 14.89
CA GLY A 24 9.14 -17.98 15.74
C GLY A 24 7.87 -18.33 16.53
N LEU A 25 6.75 -17.63 16.31
CA LEU A 25 5.47 -17.84 17.01
C LEU A 25 4.36 -18.32 16.08
N THR A 26 4.42 -17.97 14.80
CA THR A 26 3.46 -18.41 13.76
C THR A 26 4.10 -18.33 12.38
N ASP A 27 3.72 -19.24 11.48
CA ASP A 27 4.10 -19.24 10.06
C ASP A 27 2.98 -18.70 9.14
N VAL A 28 1.81 -18.40 9.70
CA VAL A 28 0.65 -17.88 8.95
C VAL A 28 0.94 -16.50 8.36
N VAL A 29 1.71 -15.68 9.06
CA VAL A 29 2.20 -14.39 8.57
C VAL A 29 3.72 -14.41 8.64
N SER A 30 4.34 -14.41 7.46
CA SER A 30 5.79 -14.43 7.28
C SER A 30 6.20 -13.31 6.32
N TRP A 31 7.50 -13.04 6.19
CA TRP A 31 8.01 -12.00 5.32
C TRP A 31 9.39 -12.34 4.78
N ASP A 32 9.82 -11.60 3.77
CA ASP A 32 11.21 -11.53 3.37
C ASP A 32 11.54 -10.13 2.87
N LYS A 33 12.73 -9.94 2.30
CA LYS A 33 13.20 -8.66 1.75
C LYS A 33 12.32 -8.08 0.61
N TYR A 34 11.32 -8.82 0.12
CA TYR A 34 10.45 -8.38 -0.96
C TYR A 34 9.05 -8.03 -0.48
N SER A 35 8.38 -8.90 0.26
CA SER A 35 6.97 -8.72 0.63
C SER A 35 6.55 -9.52 1.86
N LEU A 36 5.43 -9.13 2.45
CA LEU A 36 4.70 -9.93 3.42
C LEU A 36 4.04 -11.12 2.69
N SER A 37 3.96 -12.26 3.37
CA SER A 37 3.19 -13.43 2.96
C SER A 37 2.14 -13.75 4.02
N VAL A 38 0.92 -14.00 3.57
CA VAL A 38 -0.19 -14.43 4.41
C VAL A 38 -0.67 -15.78 3.89
N ASN A 39 -0.71 -16.81 4.74
CA ASN A 39 -0.98 -18.20 4.35
C ASN A 39 -0.10 -18.64 3.17
N ASN A 40 1.23 -18.43 3.30
CA ASN A 40 2.24 -18.76 2.27
C ASN A 40 2.03 -18.08 0.90
N THR A 41 1.19 -17.06 0.83
CA THR A 41 0.95 -16.28 -0.40
C THR A 41 1.43 -14.85 -0.20
N ARG A 42 2.38 -14.41 -1.04
CA ARG A 42 2.82 -13.01 -1.07
C ARG A 42 1.64 -12.09 -1.31
N VAL A 43 1.60 -10.97 -0.61
CA VAL A 43 0.52 -10.00 -0.72
C VAL A 43 1.08 -8.57 -0.77
N PHE A 44 0.54 -7.77 -1.69
CA PHE A 44 0.73 -6.31 -1.62
C PHE A 44 -0.20 -5.80 -0.54
N ILE A 45 0.31 -5.28 0.57
CA ILE A 45 -0.56 -4.67 1.59
C ILE A 45 -0.87 -3.25 1.15
N TYR A 46 -2.11 -3.03 0.70
CA TYR A 46 -2.62 -1.69 0.45
C TYR A 46 -3.65 -1.38 1.54
N SER A 47 -3.19 -0.62 2.53
CA SER A 47 -3.89 -0.37 3.78
C SER A 47 -4.52 1.02 3.82
N ALA A 48 -5.71 1.09 4.42
CA ALA A 48 -6.44 2.32 4.68
C ALA A 48 -6.42 2.64 6.19
N GLU A 49 -5.98 3.83 6.60
CA GLU A 49 -6.11 4.23 8.01
C GLU A 49 -7.57 4.56 8.36
N PHE A 50 -8.08 3.99 9.44
CA PHE A 50 -9.45 4.18 9.95
C PHE A 50 -9.49 4.30 11.47
N HIS A 51 -10.03 5.41 11.96
CA HIS A 51 -10.24 5.62 13.40
C HIS A 51 -11.73 5.54 13.72
N TYR A 52 -12.20 4.36 14.15
CA TYR A 52 -13.59 4.13 14.56
C TYR A 52 -14.06 5.12 15.65
N GLN A 53 -13.14 5.55 16.52
CA GLN A 53 -13.39 6.58 17.53
C GLN A 53 -13.86 7.91 16.92
N ARG A 54 -13.48 8.23 15.67
CA ARG A 54 -13.91 9.44 14.94
C ARG A 54 -15.18 9.24 14.10
N LEU A 55 -15.77 8.04 14.15
CA LEU A 55 -17.08 7.70 13.61
C LEU A 55 -17.83 6.90 14.68
N PRO A 56 -18.31 7.53 15.77
CA PRO A 56 -18.87 6.83 16.94
C PRO A 56 -20.25 6.19 16.68
N ASN A 57 -20.67 6.10 15.43
CA ASN A 57 -21.84 5.34 14.99
C ASN A 57 -21.37 4.04 14.33
N PRO A 58 -21.41 2.91 15.04
CA PRO A 58 -20.88 1.65 14.54
C PRO A 58 -21.66 1.08 13.34
N ASP A 59 -22.92 1.49 13.14
CA ASP A 59 -23.71 1.07 11.96
C ASP A 59 -23.18 1.66 10.64
N LEU A 60 -22.27 2.65 10.73
CA LEU A 60 -21.59 3.25 9.59
C LEU A 60 -20.17 2.71 9.37
N TRP A 61 -19.64 1.85 10.25
CA TRP A 61 -18.30 1.29 10.07
C TRP A 61 -18.22 0.41 8.83
N LEU A 62 -19.20 -0.49 8.65
CA LEU A 62 -19.23 -1.37 7.50
C LEU A 62 -19.34 -0.60 6.16
N ASP A 63 -20.06 0.53 6.11
CA ASP A 63 -20.11 1.42 4.93
C ASP A 63 -18.71 1.90 4.52
N VAL A 64 -17.93 2.41 5.48
CA VAL A 64 -16.56 2.90 5.22
C VAL A 64 -15.64 1.75 4.81
N LEU A 65 -15.73 0.61 5.50
CA LEU A 65 -14.90 -0.58 5.21
C LEU A 65 -15.21 -1.17 3.82
N GLN A 66 -16.49 -1.24 3.43
CA GLN A 66 -16.88 -1.67 2.08
C GLN A 66 -16.37 -0.70 1.00
N LYS A 67 -16.38 0.61 1.27
CA LYS A 67 -15.79 1.60 0.36
C LYS A 67 -14.28 1.40 0.21
N PHE A 68 -13.55 1.05 1.26
CA PHE A 68 -12.14 0.69 1.14
C PHE A 68 -11.96 -0.57 0.27
N LYS A 69 -12.68 -1.65 0.57
CA LYS A 69 -12.57 -2.90 -0.21
C LYS A 69 -12.88 -2.70 -1.70
N ALA A 70 -13.94 -1.95 -2.00
CA ALA A 70 -14.35 -1.63 -3.35
C ALA A 70 -13.29 -0.81 -4.11
N ASN A 71 -12.59 0.10 -3.41
CA ASN A 71 -11.52 0.92 -3.97
C ASN A 71 -10.14 0.26 -3.92
N GLY A 72 -10.07 -1.08 -3.92
CA GLY A 72 -8.81 -1.79 -4.12
C GLY A 72 -8.08 -2.23 -2.85
N PHE A 73 -8.31 -1.54 -1.72
CA PHE A 73 -7.68 -1.86 -0.43
C PHE A 73 -8.00 -3.29 0.03
N ASN A 74 -7.04 -3.89 0.73
CA ASN A 74 -7.18 -5.23 1.32
C ASN A 74 -6.91 -5.25 2.82
N THR A 75 -6.50 -4.12 3.39
CA THR A 75 -6.10 -4.00 4.78
C THR A 75 -6.63 -2.69 5.36
N VAL A 76 -6.92 -2.67 6.64
CA VAL A 76 -7.22 -1.46 7.41
C VAL A 76 -6.23 -1.35 8.56
N SER A 77 -5.77 -0.14 8.82
CA SER A 77 -4.88 0.18 9.93
C SER A 77 -5.67 0.98 10.98
N ILE A 78 -5.62 0.54 12.24
CA ILE A 78 -6.53 0.98 13.29
C ILE A 78 -5.78 1.37 14.56
N TYR A 79 -5.93 2.63 15.00
CA TYR A 79 -5.53 3.05 16.34
C TYR A 79 -6.54 2.66 17.42
N PHE A 80 -6.02 2.34 18.61
CA PHE A 80 -6.81 2.08 19.82
C PHE A 80 -6.56 3.17 20.86
N PHE A 81 -7.52 4.07 21.00
CA PHE A 81 -7.37 5.27 21.82
C PHE A 81 -7.58 4.94 23.31
N TRP A 82 -6.49 4.85 24.08
CA TRP A 82 -6.57 4.59 25.53
C TRP A 82 -7.50 5.57 26.25
N SER A 83 -7.43 6.88 25.90
CA SER A 83 -8.33 7.93 26.41
C SER A 83 -9.80 7.71 26.14
N TYR A 84 -10.14 7.03 25.04
CA TYR A 84 -11.51 6.75 24.67
C TYR A 84 -12.07 5.53 25.41
N HIS A 85 -11.21 4.54 25.65
CA HIS A 85 -11.59 3.28 26.31
C HIS A 85 -11.48 3.31 27.83
N SER A 86 -10.73 4.26 28.41
CA SER A 86 -10.48 4.31 29.85
C SER A 86 -10.61 5.73 30.40
N ALA A 87 -11.86 6.19 30.54
CA ALA A 87 -12.16 7.49 31.15
C ALA A 87 -11.81 7.55 32.65
N SER A 88 -11.73 6.39 33.31
CA SER A 88 -11.31 6.24 34.70
C SER A 88 -10.25 5.15 34.80
N GLU A 89 -9.28 5.33 35.68
CA GLU A 89 -8.13 4.43 35.83
C GLU A 89 -8.58 3.00 36.14
N GLY A 90 -8.01 2.03 35.40
CA GLY A 90 -8.33 0.61 35.54
C GLY A 90 -9.73 0.21 35.07
N VAL A 91 -10.56 1.17 34.64
CA VAL A 91 -11.89 0.92 34.08
C VAL A 91 -11.80 0.98 32.56
N PHE A 92 -12.19 -0.10 31.91
CA PHE A 92 -12.16 -0.22 30.45
C PHE A 92 -13.54 -0.49 29.89
N ASP A 93 -13.85 0.17 28.77
CA ASP A 93 -15.10 0.01 28.03
C ASP A 93 -14.79 -0.32 26.58
N PHE A 94 -14.97 -1.59 26.22
CA PHE A 94 -14.73 -2.15 24.88
C PHE A 94 -16.00 -2.73 24.25
N GLU A 95 -17.17 -2.45 24.82
CA GLU A 95 -18.44 -3.11 24.46
C GLU A 95 -19.54 -2.12 24.09
N THR A 96 -19.52 -0.92 24.66
CA THR A 96 -20.46 0.15 24.28
C THR A 96 -20.37 0.40 22.79
N ALA A 97 -21.51 0.66 22.13
CA ALA A 97 -21.66 0.67 20.68
C ALA A 97 -20.48 1.29 19.89
N GLY A 98 -20.13 2.57 20.14
CA GLY A 98 -19.02 3.26 19.45
C GLY A 98 -17.60 2.83 19.87
N LYS A 99 -17.48 1.99 20.89
CA LYS A 99 -16.24 1.46 21.47
C LYS A 99 -16.10 -0.06 21.29
N ASN A 100 -17.06 -0.70 20.64
CA ASN A 100 -17.09 -2.15 20.52
C ASN A 100 -16.00 -2.66 19.56
N ILE A 101 -14.88 -3.11 20.13
CA ILE A 101 -13.73 -3.57 19.32
C ILE A 101 -14.03 -4.91 18.64
N GLN A 102 -14.75 -5.82 19.30
CA GLN A 102 -15.10 -7.09 18.69
C GLN A 102 -15.95 -6.88 17.44
N ARG A 103 -16.99 -6.05 17.54
CA ARG A 103 -17.81 -5.68 16.40
C ARG A 103 -16.98 -5.06 15.28
N LEU A 104 -16.03 -4.17 15.59
CA LEU A 104 -15.17 -3.56 14.58
C LEU A 104 -14.37 -4.62 13.81
N PHE A 105 -13.80 -5.62 14.50
CA PHE A 105 -13.10 -6.73 13.85
C PHE A 105 -14.05 -7.62 13.03
N ASP A 106 -15.27 -7.86 13.51
CA ASP A 106 -16.30 -8.58 12.76
C ASP A 106 -16.66 -7.83 11.47
N ASP A 107 -16.81 -6.50 11.53
CA ASP A 107 -17.08 -5.65 10.35
C ASP A 107 -15.90 -5.65 9.37
N CYS A 108 -14.65 -5.60 9.85
CA CYS A 108 -13.47 -5.73 8.99
C CYS A 108 -13.42 -7.10 8.29
N LYS A 109 -13.72 -8.17 9.02
CA LYS A 109 -13.78 -9.53 8.46
C LYS A 109 -14.92 -9.67 7.45
N ALA A 110 -16.10 -9.11 7.75
CA ALA A 110 -17.25 -9.11 6.85
C ALA A 110 -16.97 -8.34 5.54
N ALA A 111 -16.25 -7.21 5.62
CA ALA A 111 -15.79 -6.46 4.45
C ALA A 111 -14.65 -7.17 3.68
N GLY A 112 -14.08 -8.24 4.22
CA GLY A 112 -12.96 -8.95 3.63
C GLY A 112 -11.67 -8.12 3.62
N LEU A 113 -11.35 -7.52 4.77
CA LEU A 113 -10.12 -6.74 5.01
C LEU A 113 -9.28 -7.38 6.12
N TYR A 114 -7.97 -7.42 5.92
CA TYR A 114 -7.03 -7.65 7.02
C TYR A 114 -6.95 -6.43 7.93
N VAL A 115 -6.41 -6.61 9.14
CA VAL A 115 -6.19 -5.54 10.12
C VAL A 115 -4.72 -5.46 10.52
N ILE A 116 -4.17 -4.24 10.50
CA ILE A 116 -2.96 -3.85 11.22
C ILE A 116 -3.42 -3.14 12.50
N ALA A 117 -3.28 -3.82 13.64
CA ALA A 117 -3.71 -3.28 14.92
C ALA A 117 -2.63 -2.35 15.49
N ARG A 118 -2.92 -1.06 15.68
CA ARG A 118 -1.98 -0.06 16.21
C ARG A 118 -2.35 0.30 17.64
N ALA A 119 -2.13 -0.67 18.52
CA ALA A 119 -2.66 -0.64 19.89
C ALA A 119 -1.85 0.22 20.88
N GLY A 120 -0.71 0.79 20.44
CA GLY A 120 0.03 1.78 21.22
C GLY A 120 0.99 1.17 22.24
N PRO A 121 1.11 1.72 23.48
CA PRO A 121 0.17 2.66 24.12
C PRO A 121 0.16 4.06 23.50
N LEU A 122 -1.01 4.54 23.07
CA LEU A 122 -1.21 5.94 22.69
C LEU A 122 -1.46 6.77 23.94
N ARG A 123 -1.17 8.08 23.88
CA ARG A 123 -1.02 8.98 25.05
C ARG A 123 -2.03 8.74 26.20
N PRO A 124 -1.57 8.88 27.46
CA PRO A 124 -2.42 8.67 28.63
C PRO A 124 -3.63 9.59 28.69
N THR A 125 -4.65 9.13 29.42
CA THR A 125 -5.92 9.81 29.66
C THR A 125 -5.77 10.96 30.66
N ALA A 126 -6.81 11.80 30.78
CA ALA A 126 -6.87 12.97 31.65
C ALA A 126 -6.41 12.68 33.11
N GLY A 127 -5.72 13.67 33.70
CA GLY A 127 -5.11 13.59 35.04
C GLY A 127 -3.72 14.24 35.15
N GLY A 128 -3.17 14.73 34.04
CA GLY A 128 -1.84 15.35 33.99
C GLY A 128 -0.73 14.30 33.83
N SER A 129 0.25 14.60 32.97
CA SER A 129 1.41 13.71 32.72
C SER A 129 2.24 13.43 33.98
N GLY A 130 2.15 14.26 35.02
CA GLY A 130 2.95 14.14 36.24
C GLY A 130 2.73 12.87 37.06
N ARG A 131 1.54 12.23 36.99
CA ARG A 131 1.25 11.01 37.77
C ARG A 131 1.94 9.75 37.24
N PHE A 132 2.27 9.76 35.94
CA PHE A 132 2.85 8.60 35.26
C PHE A 132 4.39 8.60 35.29
N GLY A 133 5.00 9.49 36.09
CA GLY A 133 6.44 9.70 36.03
C GLY A 133 6.87 10.12 34.62
N LYS A 134 8.01 9.62 34.17
CA LYS A 134 8.54 9.93 32.84
C LYS A 134 7.87 9.06 31.76
N ILE A 135 6.90 9.63 31.06
CA ILE A 135 6.18 8.96 29.97
C ILE A 135 7.11 8.54 28.81
N ARG A 136 6.73 7.47 28.10
CA ARG A 136 7.47 6.86 26.98
C ARG A 136 8.91 6.51 27.35
N THR A 137 9.09 5.99 28.56
CA THR A 137 10.35 5.46 29.10
C THR A 137 10.06 4.24 29.98
N SER A 138 11.09 3.57 30.48
CA SER A 138 10.97 2.42 31.39
C SER A 138 10.64 2.79 32.85
N ASP A 139 10.13 4.01 33.10
CA ASP A 139 9.66 4.46 34.41
C ASP A 139 8.57 3.50 34.94
N GLU A 140 8.72 3.05 36.18
CA GLU A 140 7.83 2.07 36.78
C GLU A 140 6.38 2.58 36.90
N ASN A 141 6.19 3.88 37.15
CA ASN A 141 4.85 4.47 37.21
C ASN A 141 4.21 4.54 35.83
N TYR A 142 5.01 4.77 34.78
CA TYR A 142 4.51 4.72 33.42
C TYR A 142 4.13 3.30 33.04
N TYR A 143 5.01 2.32 33.30
CA TYR A 143 4.76 0.89 33.10
C TYR A 143 3.44 0.44 33.75
N LYS A 144 3.25 0.72 35.04
CA LYS A 144 2.01 0.41 35.76
C LYS A 144 0.79 1.11 35.17
N GLY A 145 0.97 2.30 34.62
CA GLY A 145 -0.10 3.08 34.00
C GLY A 145 -0.64 2.45 32.72
N TRP A 146 0.23 2.11 31.77
CA TRP A 146 -0.22 1.62 30.46
C TRP A 146 -0.44 0.10 30.41
N LEU A 147 0.21 -0.69 31.27
CA LEU A 147 0.15 -2.15 31.24
C LEU A 147 -1.28 -2.72 31.29
N PRO A 148 -2.20 -2.23 32.16
CA PRO A 148 -3.56 -2.76 32.21
C PRO A 148 -4.31 -2.56 30.89
N PHE A 149 -4.14 -1.41 30.23
CA PHE A 149 -4.78 -1.15 28.94
C PHE A 149 -4.27 -2.11 27.86
N ILE A 150 -2.94 -2.26 27.73
CA ILE A 150 -2.32 -3.17 26.76
C ILE A 150 -2.71 -4.63 27.03
N THR A 151 -2.84 -5.01 28.29
CA THR A 151 -3.28 -6.35 28.68
C THR A 151 -4.70 -6.63 28.20
N GLU A 152 -5.65 -5.72 28.45
CA GLU A 152 -7.05 -5.94 28.06
C GLU A 152 -7.27 -5.84 26.55
N VAL A 153 -6.75 -4.79 25.89
CA VAL A 153 -6.87 -4.69 24.42
C VAL A 153 -6.10 -5.80 23.71
N GLY A 154 -4.97 -6.22 24.26
CA GLY A 154 -4.14 -7.30 23.75
C GLY A 154 -4.87 -8.64 23.71
N LYS A 155 -5.69 -8.96 24.72
CA LYS A 155 -6.54 -10.17 24.72
C LYS A 155 -7.56 -10.15 23.58
N ILE A 156 -8.20 -9.01 23.33
CA ILE A 156 -9.18 -8.86 22.24
C ILE A 156 -8.48 -9.00 20.88
N ILE A 157 -7.32 -8.37 20.71
CA ILE A 157 -6.48 -8.51 19.50
C ILE A 157 -6.07 -9.96 19.32
N ALA A 158 -5.61 -10.64 20.38
CA ALA A 158 -5.15 -12.01 20.33
C ALA A 158 -6.25 -12.98 19.85
N ALA A 159 -7.48 -12.81 20.34
CA ALA A 159 -8.65 -13.58 19.92
C ALA A 159 -9.01 -13.37 18.43
N ASN A 160 -8.66 -12.22 17.86
CA ASN A 160 -8.99 -11.82 16.49
C ASN A 160 -7.81 -11.89 15.50
N GLN A 161 -6.73 -12.56 15.89
CA GLN A 161 -5.62 -12.85 14.99
C GLN A 161 -6.05 -13.78 13.87
N ILE A 162 -5.37 -13.67 12.73
CA ILE A 162 -5.59 -14.56 11.58
C ILE A 162 -5.37 -16.03 11.92
N THR A 163 -4.49 -16.34 12.88
CA THR A 163 -4.27 -17.69 13.42
C THR A 163 -5.50 -18.26 14.11
N ASN A 164 -6.42 -17.41 14.57
CA ASN A 164 -7.70 -17.77 15.19
C ASN A 164 -8.89 -17.50 14.24
N GLY A 165 -8.61 -17.29 12.94
CA GLY A 165 -9.63 -17.00 11.94
C GLY A 165 -10.17 -15.56 11.97
N GLY A 166 -9.54 -14.65 12.71
CA GLY A 166 -9.85 -13.21 12.69
C GLY A 166 -9.07 -12.44 11.60
N PRO A 167 -9.23 -11.12 11.51
CA PRO A 167 -8.60 -10.32 10.45
C PRO A 167 -7.20 -9.80 10.79
N VAL A 168 -6.73 -9.86 12.04
CA VAL A 168 -5.47 -9.21 12.45
C VAL A 168 -4.25 -9.98 11.94
N ILE A 169 -3.41 -9.31 11.13
CA ILE A 169 -2.18 -9.86 10.54
C ILE A 169 -0.89 -9.26 11.10
N LEU A 170 -0.95 -8.04 11.66
CA LEU A 170 0.18 -7.35 12.26
C LEU A 170 -0.29 -6.56 13.47
N ASN A 171 0.59 -6.37 14.45
CA ASN A 171 0.34 -5.49 15.61
C ASN A 171 1.49 -4.48 15.77
N GLN A 172 1.20 -3.19 15.66
CA GLN A 172 2.18 -2.13 15.89
C GLN A 172 2.39 -1.90 17.38
N VAL A 173 3.65 -1.82 17.78
CA VAL A 173 4.09 -1.45 19.11
C VAL A 173 4.53 0.02 19.10
N GLU A 174 4.02 0.80 20.06
CA GLU A 174 4.30 2.24 20.13
C GLU A 174 3.87 2.99 18.84
N ASN A 175 4.28 4.24 18.70
CA ASN A 175 4.03 5.11 17.56
C ASN A 175 5.14 6.16 17.39
N GLU A 176 5.85 6.17 16.26
CA GLU A 176 6.90 7.17 15.96
C GLU A 176 7.99 7.24 17.07
N TYR A 177 8.18 6.17 17.83
CA TYR A 177 9.17 6.14 18.91
C TYR A 177 10.58 6.07 18.36
N GLN A 178 11.49 6.88 18.89
CA GLN A 178 12.84 7.00 18.36
C GLN A 178 13.86 6.35 19.29
N GLU A 179 14.77 5.57 18.71
CA GLU A 179 15.97 5.10 19.37
C GLU A 179 17.18 5.92 18.91
N THR A 180 17.86 6.60 19.84
CA THR A 180 19.02 7.45 19.52
C THR A 180 20.32 7.03 20.20
N VAL A 181 20.24 6.16 21.22
CA VAL A 181 21.38 5.83 22.09
C VAL A 181 21.95 4.42 21.84
N TYR A 182 21.14 3.48 21.35
CA TYR A 182 21.59 2.10 21.03
C TYR A 182 22.35 1.42 22.17
N GLN A 183 21.73 1.36 23.35
CA GLN A 183 22.25 0.63 24.51
C GLN A 183 21.13 -0.23 25.12
N ALA A 184 21.41 -1.51 25.39
CA ALA A 184 20.41 -2.47 25.87
C ALA A 184 19.73 -2.05 27.18
N ASN A 185 20.45 -1.36 28.07
CA ASN A 185 19.93 -0.85 29.34
C ASN A 185 19.36 0.57 29.24
N ASN A 186 19.33 1.17 28.05
CA ASN A 186 18.68 2.45 27.85
C ASN A 186 17.19 2.32 28.11
N THR A 187 16.63 3.33 28.76
CA THR A 187 15.22 3.35 29.13
C THR A 187 14.26 3.16 27.94
N ALA A 188 14.64 3.59 26.73
CA ALA A 188 13.86 3.40 25.51
C ALA A 188 13.80 1.93 25.07
N VAL A 189 14.94 1.23 25.12
CA VAL A 189 15.05 -0.18 24.76
C VAL A 189 14.29 -1.05 25.77
N VAL A 190 14.48 -0.80 27.07
CA VAL A 190 13.75 -1.48 28.14
C VAL A 190 12.24 -1.27 28.00
N TYR A 191 11.81 -0.04 27.68
CA TYR A 191 10.41 0.28 27.45
C TYR A 191 9.79 -0.46 26.24
N MET A 192 10.48 -0.51 25.10
CA MET A 192 10.01 -1.28 23.95
C MET A 192 9.90 -2.77 24.26
N GLU A 193 10.88 -3.35 24.98
CA GLU A 193 10.82 -4.74 25.43
C GLU A 193 9.65 -5.00 26.41
N GLN A 194 9.36 -4.06 27.30
CA GLN A 194 8.19 -4.14 28.20
C GLN A 194 6.87 -4.23 27.40
N ILE A 195 6.69 -3.39 26.38
CA ILE A 195 5.45 -3.41 25.58
C ILE A 195 5.36 -4.69 24.75
N LYS A 196 6.46 -5.10 24.09
CA LYS A 196 6.52 -6.37 23.34
C LYS A 196 6.14 -7.55 24.22
N LYS A 197 6.70 -7.60 25.44
CA LYS A 197 6.37 -8.62 26.43
C LYS A 197 4.90 -8.58 26.81
N ALA A 198 4.33 -7.40 27.08
CA ALA A 198 2.93 -7.27 27.46
C ALA A 198 1.96 -7.80 26.38
N PHE A 199 2.20 -7.48 25.10
CA PHE A 199 1.41 -8.05 24.01
C PHE A 199 1.57 -9.56 23.88
N LYS A 200 2.81 -10.07 24.01
CA LYS A 200 3.08 -11.50 23.99
C LYS A 200 2.36 -12.23 25.13
N ASP A 201 2.45 -11.70 26.35
CA ASP A 201 1.78 -12.27 27.53
C ASP A 201 0.24 -12.22 27.38
N ALA A 202 -0.29 -11.24 26.65
CA ALA A 202 -1.71 -11.15 26.31
C ALA A 202 -2.14 -12.11 25.18
N GLY A 203 -1.20 -12.85 24.57
CA GLY A 203 -1.47 -13.85 23.53
C GLY A 203 -1.32 -13.36 22.09
N VAL A 204 -0.77 -12.16 21.87
CA VAL A 204 -0.47 -11.67 20.52
C VAL A 204 0.79 -12.37 19.98
N ILE A 205 0.62 -13.13 18.91
CA ILE A 205 1.64 -13.93 18.23
C ILE A 205 1.85 -13.54 16.76
N VAL A 206 0.99 -12.70 16.16
CA VAL A 206 1.28 -12.11 14.85
C VAL A 206 2.53 -11.24 14.89
N PRO A 207 3.23 -11.04 13.75
CA PRO A 207 4.43 -10.22 13.73
C PRO A 207 4.17 -8.79 14.22
N LEU A 208 5.13 -8.28 15.00
CA LEU A 208 5.10 -6.92 15.52
C LEU A 208 5.71 -5.95 14.51
N THR A 209 5.14 -4.75 14.43
CA THR A 209 5.65 -3.67 13.59
C THR A 209 5.85 -2.38 14.39
N HIS A 210 6.51 -1.39 13.78
CA HIS A 210 6.75 -0.04 14.28
C HIS A 210 6.73 0.91 13.08
N ASN A 211 6.49 2.18 13.33
CA ASN A 211 6.52 3.23 12.34
C ASN A 211 7.57 4.31 12.69
N GLU A 212 8.71 4.32 12.00
CA GLU A 212 9.76 5.33 12.18
C GLU A 212 9.30 6.70 11.67
N LYS A 213 9.60 7.76 12.43
CA LYS A 213 9.22 9.13 12.09
C LYS A 213 10.11 9.70 10.98
N GLY A 214 9.80 9.36 9.74
CA GLY A 214 10.60 9.79 8.60
C GLY A 214 12.02 9.20 8.61
N MET A 215 12.82 9.54 7.59
CA MET A 215 14.19 9.04 7.46
C MET A 215 15.15 9.69 8.47
N ARG A 216 14.99 9.37 9.77
CA ARG A 216 15.67 10.04 10.88
C ARG A 216 16.46 9.07 11.74
N SER A 217 15.80 8.40 12.68
CA SER A 217 16.50 7.79 13.81
C SER A 217 17.09 6.42 13.48
N ARG A 218 16.49 5.66 12.54
CA ARG A 218 16.86 4.29 12.12
C ARG A 218 16.53 3.26 13.21
N SER A 219 15.42 3.50 13.90
CA SER A 219 15.07 2.82 15.14
C SER A 219 14.47 1.44 14.88
N TRP A 220 14.66 0.51 15.83
CA TRP A 220 13.88 -0.73 15.97
C TRP A 220 13.88 -1.74 14.81
N SER A 221 14.77 -1.59 13.82
CA SER A 221 14.99 -2.63 12.82
C SER A 221 15.87 -3.74 13.37
N THR A 222 15.58 -5.00 13.02
CA THR A 222 16.47 -6.12 13.32
C THR A 222 17.81 -6.04 12.59
N ASP A 223 17.89 -5.26 11.52
CA ASP A 223 19.05 -5.15 10.64
C ASP A 223 19.99 -3.98 10.98
N TYR A 224 19.66 -3.16 12.00
CA TYR A 224 20.44 -1.97 12.35
C TYR A 224 20.59 -1.79 13.85
N ASN A 225 21.84 -1.84 14.34
CA ASN A 225 22.22 -1.59 15.75
C ASN A 225 21.27 -2.23 16.79
N ASN A 226 20.83 -3.47 16.52
CA ASN A 226 19.86 -4.16 17.36
C ASN A 226 20.45 -4.50 18.74
N VAL A 227 20.11 -3.70 19.74
CA VAL A 227 20.50 -3.87 21.15
C VAL A 227 19.32 -4.34 22.02
N GLY A 228 18.20 -4.70 21.40
CA GLY A 228 16.90 -4.93 22.05
C GLY A 228 15.83 -3.97 21.52
N GLY A 229 14.56 -4.26 21.77
CA GLY A 229 13.41 -3.47 21.37
C GLY A 229 13.00 -3.61 19.89
N ALA A 230 13.86 -4.19 19.04
CA ALA A 230 13.59 -4.37 17.62
C ALA A 230 12.30 -5.16 17.34
N ILE A 231 11.63 -4.83 16.24
CA ILE A 231 10.36 -5.43 15.81
C ILE A 231 10.54 -6.32 14.58
N ASN A 232 9.50 -7.02 14.16
CA ASN A 232 9.59 -8.01 13.07
C ASN A 232 9.56 -7.38 11.67
N VAL A 233 8.68 -6.40 11.46
CA VAL A 233 8.49 -5.69 10.19
C VAL A 233 8.68 -4.19 10.37
N TYR A 234 9.83 -3.65 9.95
CA TYR A 234 10.19 -2.24 10.00
C TYR A 234 9.31 -1.39 9.09
N GLY A 235 8.58 -0.46 9.68
CA GLY A 235 7.79 0.55 9.00
C GLY A 235 8.44 1.93 9.06
N LEU A 236 8.22 2.72 8.02
CA LEU A 236 8.67 4.10 7.89
C LEU A 236 7.47 4.99 7.59
N ASP A 237 7.29 6.05 8.35
CA ASP A 237 6.33 7.09 8.02
C ASP A 237 6.95 8.07 7.04
N SER A 238 6.14 8.52 6.09
CA SER A 238 6.54 9.64 5.25
C SER A 238 5.36 10.50 4.89
N TYR A 239 5.52 11.76 5.27
CA TYR A 239 4.69 12.88 4.87
C TYR A 239 5.55 13.83 4.05
N PRO A 240 5.91 13.43 2.80
CA PRO A 240 6.86 14.17 1.98
C PRO A 240 6.43 15.61 1.72
N GLY A 241 5.13 15.89 1.76
CA GLY A 241 4.59 17.24 1.57
C GLY A 241 4.91 17.83 0.20
N GLY A 242 4.27 18.95 -0.07
CA GLY A 242 4.08 19.49 -1.42
C GLY A 242 2.67 19.10 -1.79
N LEU A 243 1.69 19.92 -1.41
CA LEU A 243 1.54 21.27 -1.96
C LEU A 243 1.01 22.28 -0.94
N SER A 244 1.07 23.56 -1.32
CA SER A 244 0.38 24.63 -0.61
C SER A 244 -1.11 24.64 -0.94
N CYS A 245 -1.95 24.85 0.08
CA CYS A 245 -3.39 25.11 -0.11
C CYS A 245 -3.66 26.49 -0.75
N THR A 246 -2.70 27.41 -0.72
CA THR A 246 -2.84 28.79 -1.22
C THR A 246 -2.08 29.05 -2.51
N ASP A 247 -1.04 28.26 -2.81
CA ASP A 247 -0.27 28.35 -4.04
C ASP A 247 -0.16 26.95 -4.69
N PRO A 248 -1.05 26.65 -5.65
CA PRO A 248 -1.03 25.35 -6.31
C PRO A 248 0.25 25.15 -7.14
N THR A 249 1.03 26.19 -7.47
CA THR A 249 2.26 26.06 -8.28
C THR A 249 3.42 25.42 -7.51
N VAL A 250 3.35 25.38 -6.17
CA VAL A 250 4.35 24.73 -5.31
C VAL A 250 4.58 23.26 -5.69
N GLY A 251 3.54 22.59 -6.19
CA GLY A 251 3.64 21.25 -6.76
C GLY A 251 4.05 20.16 -5.77
N PHE A 252 4.35 18.98 -6.33
CA PHE A 252 4.78 17.81 -5.56
C PHE A 252 6.29 17.76 -5.44
N ASN A 253 6.80 17.26 -4.31
CA ASN A 253 8.21 16.97 -4.12
C ASN A 253 8.39 15.53 -3.62
N VAL A 254 8.46 14.59 -4.55
CA VAL A 254 8.61 13.18 -4.20
C VAL A 254 9.98 12.88 -3.61
N VAL A 255 10.02 11.98 -2.64
CA VAL A 255 11.27 11.42 -2.11
C VAL A 255 11.67 10.25 -2.99
N ARG A 256 12.89 10.32 -3.57
CA ARG A 256 13.46 9.30 -4.48
C ARG A 256 14.41 8.31 -3.78
N THR A 257 14.47 8.35 -2.44
CA THR A 257 15.47 7.62 -1.64
C THR A 257 14.88 6.58 -0.67
N TYR A 258 13.59 6.23 -0.77
CA TYR A 258 12.98 5.20 0.07
C TYR A 258 13.68 3.85 -0.13
N PHE A 259 13.97 3.48 -1.38
CA PHE A 259 14.65 2.22 -1.67
C PHE A 259 16.00 2.14 -0.93
N GLN A 260 16.85 3.16 -1.05
CA GLN A 260 18.15 3.22 -0.39
C GLN A 260 18.02 3.20 1.13
N TRP A 261 17.01 3.86 1.69
CA TRP A 261 16.76 3.81 3.13
C TRP A 261 16.49 2.38 3.61
N PHE A 262 15.54 1.68 3.01
CA PHE A 262 15.22 0.31 3.39
C PHE A 262 16.40 -0.65 3.13
N GLN A 263 17.17 -0.47 2.06
CA GLN A 263 18.39 -1.27 1.82
C GLN A 263 19.49 -1.03 2.85
N ASN A 264 19.56 0.16 3.46
CA ASN A 264 20.59 0.47 4.45
C ASN A 264 20.19 0.02 5.87
N TYR A 265 18.89 0.00 6.18
CA TYR A 265 18.43 -0.11 7.57
C TYR A 265 17.45 -1.26 7.83
N SER A 266 16.93 -1.94 6.81
CA SER A 266 15.99 -3.06 6.97
C SER A 266 16.03 -4.03 5.78
N PHE A 267 17.23 -4.37 5.29
CA PHE A 267 17.43 -5.10 4.03
C PHE A 267 16.92 -6.55 4.01
N THR A 268 16.61 -7.14 5.17
CA THR A 268 15.99 -8.47 5.26
C THR A 268 14.46 -8.43 5.33
N GLN A 269 13.89 -7.23 5.46
CA GLN A 269 12.47 -6.97 5.69
C GLN A 269 11.83 -6.30 4.45
N PRO A 270 10.50 -6.42 4.25
CA PRO A 270 9.85 -5.77 3.15
C PRO A 270 9.74 -4.26 3.40
N SER A 271 9.83 -3.45 2.35
CA SER A 271 9.65 -2.00 2.43
C SER A 271 8.21 -1.66 2.81
N TYR A 272 8.02 -1.21 4.06
CA TYR A 272 6.72 -0.83 4.61
C TYR A 272 6.65 0.68 4.88
N LEU A 273 5.75 1.37 4.20
CA LEU A 273 5.35 2.74 4.54
C LEU A 273 4.12 2.68 5.46
N ALA A 274 4.36 2.83 6.76
CA ALA A 274 3.39 2.56 7.82
C ALA A 274 2.35 3.67 8.00
N GLU A 275 2.75 4.91 7.80
CA GLU A 275 1.89 6.03 7.49
C GLU A 275 2.47 6.77 6.29
N PHE A 276 1.78 6.69 5.17
CA PHE A 276 2.07 7.51 4.00
C PHE A 276 0.95 8.52 3.80
N GLU A 277 1.33 9.73 3.40
CA GLU A 277 0.43 10.86 3.23
C GLU A 277 -0.78 10.52 2.33
N GLY A 278 -1.95 10.44 2.96
CA GLY A 278 -3.27 10.40 2.31
C GLY A 278 -3.93 11.77 2.23
N GLY A 279 -3.43 12.73 3.00
CA GLY A 279 -3.87 14.12 3.08
C GLY A 279 -3.09 14.83 4.20
N TRP A 280 -3.63 15.92 4.73
CA TRP A 280 -2.96 16.72 5.76
C TRP A 280 -3.95 17.20 6.82
N PHE A 281 -3.53 17.33 8.09
CA PHE A 281 -4.37 17.90 9.14
C PHE A 281 -4.41 19.43 9.06
N SER A 282 -5.49 20.05 9.57
CA SER A 282 -5.62 21.51 9.59
C SER A 282 -5.68 22.01 11.02
N ASN A 283 -4.95 23.10 11.30
CA ASN A 283 -4.84 23.69 12.64
C ASN A 283 -5.86 24.81 12.86
N TRP A 284 -6.12 25.14 14.12
CA TRP A 284 -6.80 26.38 14.47
C TRP A 284 -6.10 27.59 13.84
N GLY A 285 -6.88 28.50 13.25
CA GLY A 285 -6.35 29.69 12.57
C GLY A 285 -5.75 29.43 11.17
N SER A 286 -5.90 28.22 10.61
CA SER A 286 -5.54 27.95 9.21
C SER A 286 -6.27 28.92 8.27
N GLN A 287 -5.57 29.37 7.21
CA GLN A 287 -6.13 30.24 6.18
C GLN A 287 -7.12 29.52 5.26
N THR A 288 -7.09 28.19 5.24
CA THR A 288 -7.94 27.34 4.41
C THR A 288 -8.54 26.20 5.23
N PHE A 289 -9.77 25.82 4.89
CA PHE A 289 -10.42 24.60 5.33
C PHE A 289 -10.04 23.42 4.41
N TYR A 290 -10.31 22.19 4.87
CA TYR A 290 -10.01 20.97 4.10
C TYR A 290 -10.51 21.06 2.66
N ASP A 291 -11.80 21.38 2.44
CA ASP A 291 -12.39 21.50 1.10
C ASP A 291 -11.78 22.59 0.20
N GLN A 292 -11.12 23.57 0.79
CA GLN A 292 -10.49 24.68 0.05
C GLN A 292 -9.07 24.34 -0.38
N CYS A 293 -8.45 23.31 0.20
CA CYS A 293 -7.11 22.88 -0.14
C CYS A 293 -7.11 22.02 -1.42
N ALA A 294 -7.37 22.66 -2.57
CA ALA A 294 -7.51 21.99 -3.86
C ALA A 294 -6.30 21.13 -4.24
N SER A 295 -5.13 21.47 -3.73
CA SER A 295 -3.90 20.75 -4.00
C SER A 295 -3.82 19.41 -3.26
N GLU A 296 -4.33 19.33 -2.03
CA GLU A 296 -4.51 18.05 -1.34
C GLU A 296 -5.53 17.15 -2.04
N HIS A 297 -6.47 17.74 -2.80
CA HIS A 297 -7.50 17.01 -3.55
C HIS A 297 -7.09 16.63 -4.97
N ASP A 298 -5.91 17.07 -5.41
CA ASP A 298 -5.40 16.84 -6.76
C ASP A 298 -5.20 15.32 -6.97
N PRO A 299 -5.91 14.68 -7.92
CA PRO A 299 -5.71 13.26 -8.21
C PRO A 299 -4.27 12.96 -8.69
N GLY A 300 -3.54 13.95 -9.21
CA GLY A 300 -2.12 13.84 -9.52
C GLY A 300 -1.28 13.50 -8.29
N PHE A 301 -1.71 13.86 -7.08
CA PHE A 301 -1.03 13.50 -5.83
C PHE A 301 -0.96 11.96 -5.71
N ALA A 302 -2.12 11.30 -5.81
CA ALA A 302 -2.19 9.85 -5.73
C ALA A 302 -1.38 9.20 -6.86
N ASP A 303 -1.50 9.74 -8.09
CA ASP A 303 -0.81 9.20 -9.25
C ASP A 303 0.72 9.29 -9.12
N VAL A 304 1.25 10.44 -8.73
CA VAL A 304 2.71 10.66 -8.64
C VAL A 304 3.29 10.04 -7.38
N TYR A 305 2.73 10.25 -6.19
CA TYR A 305 3.33 9.74 -4.96
C TYR A 305 3.19 8.22 -4.83
N TYR A 306 2.02 7.63 -5.12
CA TYR A 306 1.82 6.21 -4.86
C TYR A 306 2.54 5.33 -5.90
N LYS A 307 2.60 5.76 -7.17
CA LYS A 307 3.45 5.10 -8.18
C LYS A 307 4.94 5.29 -7.88
N ASN A 308 5.37 6.44 -7.35
CA ASN A 308 6.75 6.65 -6.87
C ASN A 308 7.14 5.64 -5.78
N ASN A 309 6.22 5.32 -4.88
CA ASN A 309 6.45 4.33 -3.83
C ASN A 309 6.58 2.92 -4.41
N ILE A 310 5.72 2.54 -5.36
CA ILE A 310 5.81 1.27 -6.11
C ILE A 310 7.15 1.17 -6.84
N GLY A 311 7.56 2.24 -7.55
CA GLY A 311 8.85 2.32 -8.24
C GLY A 311 10.06 2.13 -7.33
N GLN A 312 9.89 2.39 -6.03
CA GLN A 312 10.90 2.19 -4.99
C GLN A 312 10.75 0.88 -4.20
N ARG A 313 9.99 -0.08 -4.75
CA ARG A 313 9.75 -1.42 -4.20
C ARG A 313 9.00 -1.45 -2.87
N VAL A 314 8.17 -0.45 -2.60
CA VAL A 314 7.24 -0.52 -1.46
C VAL A 314 6.17 -1.56 -1.77
N THR A 315 5.99 -2.54 -0.87
CA THR A 315 4.99 -3.62 -0.98
C THR A 315 3.99 -3.62 0.18
N LEU A 316 4.23 -2.83 1.22
CA LEU A 316 3.25 -2.50 2.24
C LEU A 316 3.10 -0.97 2.30
N LEU A 317 1.90 -0.47 2.06
CA LEU A 317 1.58 0.96 2.00
C LEU A 317 0.28 1.22 2.76
N SER A 318 0.33 1.98 3.86
CA SER A 318 -0.86 2.46 4.56
C SER A 318 -1.08 3.94 4.31
N LEU A 319 -2.27 4.33 3.86
CA LEU A 319 -2.59 5.74 3.60
C LEU A 319 -3.20 6.38 4.85
N TYR A 320 -2.45 7.31 5.45
CA TYR A 320 -2.86 8.09 6.62
C TYR A 320 -3.25 9.53 6.22
N MET A 321 -4.49 9.97 6.36
CA MET A 321 -5.71 9.18 6.57
C MET A 321 -6.28 8.71 5.24
N THR A 322 -6.99 7.57 5.26
CA THR A 322 -7.90 7.23 4.15
C THR A 322 -9.31 7.74 4.41
N TYR A 323 -9.77 7.64 5.66
CA TYR A 323 -10.96 8.34 6.17
C TYR A 323 -10.62 8.95 7.51
N GLY A 324 -10.77 10.26 7.64
CA GLY A 324 -10.39 10.95 8.87
C GLY A 324 -11.52 11.06 9.91
N GLY A 325 -12.75 11.39 9.51
CA GLY A 325 -13.91 11.51 10.40
C GLY A 325 -13.95 12.80 11.22
N THR A 326 -14.52 12.76 12.43
CA THR A 326 -14.74 13.94 13.27
C THR A 326 -14.09 13.79 14.65
N ASN A 327 -13.39 14.82 15.12
CA ASN A 327 -12.95 14.96 16.50
C ASN A 327 -14.11 15.40 17.41
N TRP A 328 -15.13 14.55 17.56
CA TRP A 328 -16.30 14.85 18.40
C TRP A 328 -15.97 14.79 19.90
N GLY A 329 -16.82 15.38 20.75
CA GLY A 329 -16.76 15.21 22.20
C GLY A 329 -15.44 15.63 22.85
N HIS A 330 -14.80 16.70 22.36
CA HIS A 330 -13.48 17.18 22.82
C HIS A 330 -12.33 16.17 22.65
N SER A 331 -12.43 15.24 21.70
CA SER A 331 -11.36 14.28 21.41
C SER A 331 -10.18 14.85 20.61
N ALA A 332 -10.32 16.08 20.09
CA ALA A 332 -9.26 16.75 19.35
C ALA A 332 -8.02 16.97 20.22
N ALA A 333 -6.83 16.83 19.60
CA ALA A 333 -5.64 17.43 20.17
C ALA A 333 -5.75 18.96 20.11
N PRO A 334 -5.17 19.73 21.05
CA PRO A 334 -5.33 21.19 21.12
C PRO A 334 -4.95 21.96 19.84
N GLN A 335 -4.15 21.34 18.96
CA GLN A 335 -3.66 21.93 17.72
C GLN A 335 -4.71 21.94 16.61
N VAL A 336 -5.60 20.94 16.56
CA VAL A 336 -6.59 20.74 15.48
C VAL A 336 -8.00 21.07 15.96
N TYR A 337 -8.90 21.36 15.01
CA TYR A 337 -10.31 21.66 15.30
C TYR A 337 -11.23 20.43 15.16
N THR A 338 -12.54 20.64 15.20
CA THR A 338 -13.56 19.57 15.25
C THR A 338 -13.53 18.65 14.04
N SER A 339 -13.54 19.20 12.81
CA SER A 339 -13.43 18.37 11.62
C SER A 339 -12.05 17.68 11.58
N TYR A 340 -12.05 16.43 11.17
CA TYR A 340 -10.84 15.70 10.83
C TYR A 340 -10.98 15.08 9.44
N ASP A 341 -11.62 15.78 8.49
CA ASP A 341 -11.72 15.34 7.09
C ASP A 341 -10.34 14.98 6.50
N TYR A 342 -9.31 15.71 6.93
CA TYR A 342 -7.90 15.44 6.64
C TYR A 342 -7.54 15.64 5.16
N SER A 343 -8.46 16.14 4.33
CA SER A 343 -8.33 16.08 2.87
C SER A 343 -8.05 14.65 2.37
N ALA A 344 -8.61 13.68 3.08
CA ALA A 344 -8.38 12.26 2.84
C ALA A 344 -9.07 11.80 1.55
N PRO A 345 -8.67 10.66 0.96
CA PRO A 345 -9.38 10.05 -0.15
C PRO A 345 -10.88 9.83 0.12
N LEU A 346 -11.30 9.59 1.36
CA LEU A 346 -12.72 9.56 1.74
C LEU A 346 -13.05 10.73 2.66
N ARG A 347 -14.02 11.56 2.24
CA ARG A 347 -14.47 12.75 2.98
C ARG A 347 -15.03 12.40 4.35
N GLU A 348 -15.07 13.36 5.27
CA GLU A 348 -15.70 13.25 6.59
C GLU A 348 -17.17 12.78 6.50
N THR A 349 -17.88 13.23 5.46
CA THR A 349 -19.25 12.82 5.10
C THR A 349 -19.36 11.41 4.51
N ARG A 350 -18.23 10.70 4.33
CA ARG A 350 -18.07 9.39 3.68
C ARG A 350 -18.31 9.42 2.17
N GLU A 351 -18.27 10.60 1.55
CA GLU A 351 -18.36 10.78 0.11
C GLU A 351 -17.03 10.49 -0.59
N GLN A 352 -17.12 9.89 -1.77
CA GLN A 352 -15.98 9.53 -2.62
C GLN A 352 -15.74 10.59 -3.69
N TRP A 353 -14.50 10.77 -4.11
CA TRP A 353 -14.07 11.80 -5.06
C TRP A 353 -12.83 11.40 -5.85
N SER A 354 -12.38 12.29 -6.75
CA SER A 354 -11.32 12.04 -7.73
C SER A 354 -10.04 11.47 -7.14
N LYS A 355 -9.58 11.96 -5.98
CA LYS A 355 -8.37 11.44 -5.32
C LYS A 355 -8.49 9.95 -4.99
N LEU A 356 -9.63 9.52 -4.44
CA LEU A 356 -9.90 8.11 -4.16
C LEU A 356 -10.08 7.30 -5.43
N PHE A 357 -10.74 7.84 -6.45
CA PHE A 357 -10.89 7.13 -7.72
C PHE A 357 -9.55 6.91 -8.42
N GLN A 358 -8.61 7.86 -8.34
CA GLN A 358 -7.25 7.65 -8.84
C GLN A 358 -6.49 6.62 -7.99
N THR A 359 -6.64 6.68 -6.66
CA THR A 359 -6.08 5.68 -5.74
C THR A 359 -6.60 4.27 -6.03
N LYS A 360 -7.88 4.13 -6.41
CA LYS A 360 -8.49 2.86 -6.82
C LYS A 360 -7.80 2.24 -8.03
N LEU A 361 -7.45 3.02 -9.04
CA LEU A 361 -6.78 2.48 -10.23
C LEU A 361 -5.42 1.86 -9.89
N ILE A 362 -4.66 2.51 -9.00
CA ILE A 362 -3.34 2.04 -8.56
C ILE A 362 -3.47 0.80 -7.67
N SER A 363 -4.42 0.80 -6.74
CA SER A 363 -4.63 -0.35 -5.85
C SER A 363 -5.19 -1.57 -6.59
N LEU A 364 -6.11 -1.40 -7.55
CA LEU A 364 -6.57 -2.48 -8.42
C LEU A 364 -5.41 -3.10 -9.24
N PHE A 365 -4.48 -2.27 -9.70
CA PHE A 365 -3.27 -2.75 -10.39
C PHE A 365 -2.41 -3.61 -9.45
N THR A 366 -2.10 -3.12 -8.24
CA THR A 366 -1.28 -3.87 -7.27
C THR A 366 -1.93 -5.18 -6.82
N ARG A 367 -3.27 -5.23 -6.78
CA ARG A 367 -4.05 -6.41 -6.40
C ARG A 367 -3.82 -7.60 -7.35
N VAL A 368 -3.74 -7.34 -8.66
CA VAL A 368 -3.64 -8.40 -9.68
C VAL A 368 -2.20 -8.67 -10.16
N SER A 369 -1.27 -7.77 -9.83
CA SER A 369 0.13 -7.83 -10.28
C SER A 369 1.02 -8.57 -9.28
N SER A 370 0.78 -9.86 -9.07
CA SER A 370 1.55 -10.69 -8.11
C SER A 370 3.06 -10.70 -8.39
N GLU A 371 3.45 -10.59 -9.65
CA GLU A 371 4.86 -10.54 -10.06
C GLU A 371 5.62 -9.32 -9.52
N LEU A 372 4.90 -8.26 -9.12
CA LEU A 372 5.48 -7.08 -8.46
C LEU A 372 6.03 -7.41 -7.06
N LEU A 373 5.57 -8.50 -6.44
CA LEU A 373 5.85 -8.83 -5.04
C LEU A 373 7.22 -9.49 -4.81
N LYS A 374 7.96 -9.73 -5.90
CA LYS A 374 9.33 -10.24 -5.87
C LYS A 374 10.13 -9.60 -7.00
N VAL A 375 10.39 -8.29 -6.90
CA VAL A 375 11.16 -7.56 -7.91
C VAL A 375 12.48 -7.05 -7.36
N GLU A 376 13.50 -7.01 -8.22
CA GLU A 376 14.75 -6.29 -8.00
C GLU A 376 14.74 -4.98 -8.78
N MET A 377 15.43 -3.96 -8.24
CA MET A 377 15.62 -2.69 -8.94
C MET A 377 16.81 -2.81 -9.89
N VAL A 378 16.53 -2.79 -11.20
CA VAL A 378 17.57 -2.86 -12.25
C VAL A 378 18.32 -1.53 -12.35
N GLY A 379 17.58 -0.42 -12.24
CA GLY A 379 18.15 0.92 -12.27
C GLY A 379 17.06 1.98 -12.12
N ASN A 380 17.49 3.21 -11.86
CA ASN A 380 16.63 4.38 -11.83
C ASN A 380 17.42 5.63 -12.22
N GLY A 381 16.71 6.70 -12.54
CA GLY A 381 17.33 7.98 -12.80
C GLY A 381 16.61 8.81 -13.84
N THR A 382 17.02 10.07 -13.93
CA THR A 382 16.62 10.97 -15.01
C THR A 382 17.15 10.45 -16.35
N GLY A 383 16.27 10.25 -17.33
CA GLY A 383 16.65 9.72 -18.64
C GLY A 383 17.03 8.23 -18.68
N TYR A 384 16.90 7.49 -17.56
CA TYR A 384 17.29 6.07 -17.55
C TYR A 384 16.32 5.23 -18.40
N GLN A 385 16.79 4.68 -19.51
CA GLN A 385 15.96 4.01 -20.54
C GLN A 385 14.88 4.91 -21.18
N LEU A 386 15.07 6.23 -21.13
CA LEU A 386 14.17 7.21 -21.75
C LEU A 386 14.96 8.09 -22.73
N SER A 387 14.33 8.54 -23.82
CA SER A 387 14.99 9.46 -24.78
C SER A 387 15.11 10.90 -24.28
N SER A 388 14.50 11.24 -23.14
CA SER A 388 14.49 12.59 -22.56
C SER A 388 14.87 12.62 -21.09
N THR A 389 15.69 13.60 -20.71
CA THR A 389 16.03 13.93 -19.32
C THR A 389 14.96 14.76 -18.62
N SER A 390 13.85 15.11 -19.30
CA SER A 390 12.70 15.71 -18.64
C SER A 390 11.86 14.70 -17.85
N ALA A 391 12.15 13.40 -17.99
CA ALA A 391 11.50 12.31 -17.28
C ALA A 391 12.49 11.52 -16.42
N PHE A 392 11.98 10.92 -15.35
CA PHE A 392 12.66 10.02 -14.44
C PHE A 392 11.98 8.65 -14.50
N SER A 393 12.77 7.57 -14.45
CA SER A 393 12.23 6.21 -14.37
C SER A 393 12.80 5.41 -13.18
N TRP A 394 12.03 4.43 -12.72
CA TRP A 394 12.54 3.26 -12.02
C TRP A 394 12.20 2.01 -12.82
N VAL A 395 13.17 1.13 -12.98
CA VAL A 395 13.02 -0.11 -13.73
C VAL A 395 13.17 -1.27 -12.76
N LEU A 396 12.07 -2.00 -12.57
CA LEU A 396 11.97 -3.17 -11.69
C LEU A 396 11.83 -4.43 -12.54
N ARG A 397 12.44 -5.54 -12.11
CA ARG A 397 12.33 -6.84 -12.78
C ARG A 397 12.14 -7.95 -11.77
N ASN A 398 11.15 -8.80 -12.00
CA ASN A 398 11.02 -10.05 -11.27
C ASN A 398 12.10 -11.03 -11.76
N PRO A 399 12.99 -11.55 -10.88
CA PRO A 399 14.08 -12.42 -11.30
C PRO A 399 13.59 -13.81 -11.73
N ASP A 400 12.42 -14.25 -11.26
CA ASP A 400 11.89 -15.58 -11.54
C ASP A 400 11.14 -15.59 -12.89
N THR A 401 10.24 -14.63 -13.09
CA THR A 401 9.33 -14.59 -14.25
C THR A 401 9.79 -13.65 -15.35
N GLN A 402 10.79 -12.81 -15.07
CA GLN A 402 11.27 -11.77 -15.98
C GLN A 402 10.25 -10.65 -16.27
N THR A 403 9.10 -10.61 -15.58
CA THR A 403 8.17 -9.49 -15.69
C THR A 403 8.84 -8.18 -15.25
N GLY A 404 8.73 -7.15 -16.09
CA GLY A 404 9.27 -5.82 -15.87
C GLY A 404 8.17 -4.81 -15.52
N PHE A 405 8.52 -3.89 -14.61
CA PHE A 405 7.70 -2.72 -14.27
C PHE A 405 8.57 -1.47 -14.36
N THR A 406 8.26 -0.59 -15.31
CA THR A 406 8.95 0.68 -15.53
C THR A 406 8.04 1.81 -15.10
N VAL A 407 8.29 2.37 -13.92
CA VAL A 407 7.54 3.53 -13.41
C VAL A 407 8.18 4.80 -13.98
N VAL A 408 7.42 5.61 -14.70
CA VAL A 408 7.88 6.88 -15.30
C VAL A 408 7.15 8.08 -14.71
N GLN A 409 7.89 9.17 -14.54
CA GLN A 409 7.41 10.45 -13.99
C GLN A 409 8.15 11.62 -14.62
N GLN A 410 7.58 12.83 -14.52
CA GLN A 410 8.34 14.04 -14.81
C GLN A 410 9.51 14.17 -13.82
N ALA A 411 10.70 14.52 -14.32
CA ALA A 411 11.88 14.70 -13.48
C ALA A 411 11.67 15.84 -12.46
N SER A 412 10.96 16.91 -12.87
CA SER A 412 10.39 17.89 -11.97
C SER A 412 8.92 17.56 -11.70
N THR A 413 8.62 17.02 -10.52
CA THR A 413 7.26 16.63 -10.12
C THR A 413 6.33 17.82 -9.83
N LYS A 414 6.87 19.04 -9.84
CA LYS A 414 6.07 20.27 -9.74
C LYS A 414 5.49 20.70 -11.09
N SER A 415 6.10 20.25 -12.18
CA SER A 415 5.77 20.71 -13.53
C SER A 415 4.33 20.39 -13.92
N MET A 416 3.70 21.34 -14.60
CA MET A 416 2.40 21.19 -15.24
C MET A 416 2.53 21.02 -16.76
N THR A 417 3.70 21.30 -17.31
CA THR A 417 3.96 21.24 -18.75
C THR A 417 4.03 19.78 -19.21
N PRO A 418 3.21 19.36 -20.18
CA PRO A 418 3.31 18.02 -20.74
C PRO A 418 4.69 17.76 -21.37
N ILE A 419 5.14 16.52 -21.25
CA ILE A 419 6.37 16.04 -21.89
C ILE A 419 6.07 14.81 -22.74
N GLN A 420 6.86 14.61 -23.79
CA GLN A 420 6.83 13.41 -24.63
C GLN A 420 8.25 12.85 -24.73
N PHE A 421 8.35 11.51 -24.70
CA PHE A 421 9.62 10.80 -24.81
C PHE A 421 9.38 9.38 -25.33
N ASP A 422 10.45 8.75 -25.77
CA ASP A 422 10.46 7.32 -26.11
C ASP A 422 11.01 6.55 -24.91
N VAL A 423 10.50 5.34 -24.71
CA VAL A 423 10.95 4.45 -23.63
C VAL A 423 11.49 3.16 -24.22
N THR A 424 12.66 2.73 -23.74
CA THR A 424 13.22 1.42 -24.09
C THR A 424 12.87 0.41 -23.02
N LEU A 425 11.99 -0.54 -23.33
CA LEU A 425 11.60 -1.61 -22.44
C LEU A 425 12.41 -2.87 -22.76
N ASN A 426 13.20 -3.34 -21.81
CA ASN A 426 13.84 -4.64 -21.94
C ASN A 426 12.77 -5.74 -21.82
N THR A 427 12.75 -6.65 -22.79
CA THR A 427 11.86 -7.81 -22.79
C THR A 427 12.67 -9.09 -23.02
N THR A 428 12.08 -10.25 -22.76
CA THR A 428 12.71 -11.53 -23.10
C THR A 428 12.86 -11.78 -24.62
N ALA A 429 12.16 -11.01 -25.46
CA ALA A 429 12.33 -11.04 -26.92
C ALA A 429 13.33 -9.98 -27.44
N GLY A 430 14.04 -9.30 -26.53
CA GLY A 430 14.94 -8.18 -26.84
C GLY A 430 14.40 -6.84 -26.35
N ALA A 431 15.21 -5.79 -26.47
CA ALA A 431 14.78 -4.43 -26.13
C ALA A 431 13.79 -3.91 -27.16
N VAL A 432 12.68 -3.32 -26.70
CA VAL A 432 11.67 -2.68 -27.55
C VAL A 432 11.58 -1.20 -27.20
N THR A 433 11.73 -0.33 -28.19
CA THR A 433 11.53 1.11 -28.03
C THR A 433 10.10 1.47 -28.38
N VAL A 434 9.35 1.96 -27.38
CA VAL A 434 7.98 2.45 -27.57
C VAL A 434 8.03 3.97 -27.74
N PRO A 435 7.68 4.51 -28.92
CA PRO A 435 7.81 5.93 -29.20
C PRO A 435 6.66 6.75 -28.61
N GLY A 436 6.94 8.02 -28.34
CA GLY A 436 5.91 9.04 -28.14
C GLY A 436 5.06 8.91 -26.86
N VAL A 437 5.57 8.24 -25.82
CA VAL A 437 4.92 8.18 -24.50
C VAL A 437 4.81 9.59 -23.92
N THR A 438 3.61 9.96 -23.49
CA THR A 438 3.32 11.29 -22.94
C THR A 438 3.09 11.24 -21.43
N LEU A 439 3.59 12.26 -20.74
CA LEU A 439 3.20 12.57 -19.37
C LEU A 439 2.69 14.00 -19.32
N ASN A 440 1.41 14.16 -19.00
CA ASN A 440 0.84 15.45 -18.67
C ASN A 440 1.43 15.96 -17.35
N GLY A 441 1.14 17.21 -17.02
CA GLY A 441 1.50 17.79 -15.74
C GLY A 441 1.10 16.88 -14.59
N ARG A 442 2.03 16.61 -13.67
CA ARG A 442 1.76 15.81 -12.46
C ARG A 442 1.18 14.41 -12.74
N GLN A 443 1.65 13.76 -13.80
CA GLN A 443 1.28 12.40 -14.14
C GLN A 443 2.44 11.42 -13.91
N SER A 444 2.10 10.20 -13.55
CA SER A 444 3.01 9.04 -13.56
C SER A 444 2.36 7.87 -14.30
N LYS A 445 3.16 6.98 -14.89
CA LYS A 445 2.67 5.73 -15.50
C LYS A 445 3.50 4.55 -15.02
N ILE A 446 2.88 3.37 -14.90
CA ILE A 446 3.57 2.09 -14.73
C ILE A 446 3.47 1.34 -16.05
N LEU A 447 4.56 1.34 -16.81
CA LEU A 447 4.69 0.58 -18.04
C LEU A 447 5.10 -0.84 -17.68
N VAL A 448 4.61 -1.82 -18.42
CA VAL A 448 4.88 -3.24 -18.12
C VAL A 448 5.58 -3.92 -19.29
N SER A 449 6.43 -4.91 -19.01
CA SER A 449 7.01 -5.82 -20.00
C SER A 449 7.01 -7.25 -19.51
N ASP A 450 6.89 -8.22 -20.41
CA ASP A 450 6.74 -9.65 -20.06
C ASP A 450 5.66 -9.87 -18.96
N TYR A 451 4.54 -9.16 -19.05
CA TYR A 451 3.50 -9.12 -18.02
C TYR A 451 2.44 -10.20 -18.26
N THR A 452 2.37 -11.16 -17.35
CA THR A 452 1.45 -12.30 -17.47
C THR A 452 0.07 -11.93 -16.92
N PHE A 453 -0.99 -12.29 -17.65
CA PHE A 453 -2.38 -12.13 -17.24
C PHE A 453 -3.17 -13.37 -17.69
N GLY A 454 -3.61 -14.19 -16.74
CA GLY A 454 -4.17 -15.51 -17.05
C GLY A 454 -3.15 -16.38 -17.79
N LYS A 455 -3.54 -16.97 -18.92
CA LYS A 455 -2.64 -17.77 -19.78
C LYS A 455 -1.84 -16.95 -20.81
N HIS A 456 -2.12 -15.65 -20.93
CA HIS A 456 -1.51 -14.77 -21.91
C HIS A 456 -0.39 -13.92 -21.30
N THR A 457 0.45 -13.33 -22.15
CA THR A 457 1.51 -12.43 -21.72
C THR A 457 1.58 -11.22 -22.65
N LEU A 458 1.61 -10.03 -22.08
CA LEU A 458 1.98 -8.82 -22.80
C LEU A 458 3.50 -8.83 -22.97
N LEU A 459 3.97 -8.70 -24.20
CA LEU A 459 5.38 -8.40 -24.44
C LEU A 459 5.72 -7.05 -23.81
N TYR A 460 4.86 -6.05 -24.02
CA TYR A 460 4.89 -4.78 -23.32
C TYR A 460 3.54 -4.05 -23.37
N SER A 461 3.38 -3.04 -22.52
CA SER A 461 2.37 -1.98 -22.67
C SER A 461 2.90 -0.63 -22.18
N SER A 462 2.59 0.44 -22.92
CA SER A 462 2.84 1.82 -22.52
C SER A 462 1.64 2.50 -21.82
N ALA A 463 0.50 1.82 -21.74
CA ALA A 463 -0.66 2.27 -20.99
C ALA A 463 -0.65 1.67 -19.58
N ASP A 464 -1.23 2.40 -18.62
CA ASP A 464 -1.42 1.85 -17.28
C ASP A 464 -2.44 0.71 -17.35
N VAL A 465 -2.09 -0.44 -16.76
CA VAL A 465 -3.04 -1.52 -16.49
C VAL A 465 -3.83 -1.14 -15.24
N ALA A 466 -5.15 -1.03 -15.33
CA ALA A 466 -6.00 -0.87 -14.13
C ALA A 466 -6.18 -2.22 -13.42
N THR A 467 -6.51 -3.27 -14.18
CA THR A 467 -6.72 -4.62 -13.65
C THR A 467 -6.80 -5.64 -14.78
N TYR A 468 -6.86 -6.92 -14.44
CA TYR A 468 -7.29 -7.99 -15.34
C TYR A 468 -8.10 -9.04 -14.57
N GLY A 469 -8.94 -9.78 -15.29
CA GLY A 469 -9.74 -10.87 -14.76
C GLY A 469 -9.65 -12.11 -15.63
N VAL A 470 -9.74 -13.28 -15.02
CA VAL A 470 -9.76 -14.58 -15.71
C VAL A 470 -11.16 -15.17 -15.55
N PHE A 471 -11.93 -15.14 -16.63
CA PHE A 471 -13.28 -15.70 -16.72
C PHE A 471 -13.27 -16.84 -17.76
N ASP A 472 -14.36 -17.02 -18.52
CA ASP A 472 -14.36 -17.85 -19.73
C ASP A 472 -13.34 -17.31 -20.77
N ASN A 473 -13.12 -16.00 -20.75
CA ASN A 473 -12.07 -15.29 -21.49
C ASN A 473 -11.27 -14.41 -20.53
N GLU A 474 -9.98 -14.22 -20.82
CA GLU A 474 -9.15 -13.23 -20.14
C GLU A 474 -9.58 -11.81 -20.53
N VAL A 475 -9.85 -10.99 -19.52
CA VAL A 475 -10.22 -9.57 -19.67
C VAL A 475 -9.10 -8.70 -19.14
N LEU A 476 -8.62 -7.76 -19.94
CA LEU A 476 -7.55 -6.83 -19.57
C LEU A 476 -8.06 -5.39 -19.68
N VAL A 477 -7.80 -4.57 -18.67
CA VAL A 477 -8.30 -3.18 -18.63
C VAL A 477 -7.12 -2.21 -18.58
N PHE A 478 -7.01 -1.39 -19.62
CA PHE A 478 -6.08 -0.27 -19.68
C PHE A 478 -6.78 1.05 -19.42
N TYR A 479 -6.02 2.05 -19.00
CA TYR A 479 -6.50 3.43 -19.01
C TYR A 479 -5.43 4.44 -19.41
N LEU A 480 -5.89 5.53 -20.02
CA LEU A 480 -5.09 6.69 -20.42
C LEU A 480 -5.89 7.98 -20.21
N GLN A 481 -5.21 9.13 -20.23
CA GLN A 481 -5.92 10.41 -20.35
C GLN A 481 -6.33 10.62 -21.81
N GLU A 482 -7.49 11.26 -22.01
CA GLU A 482 -7.98 11.63 -23.34
C GLU A 482 -6.89 12.32 -24.18
N GLY A 483 -6.76 11.91 -25.43
CA GLY A 483 -5.78 12.44 -26.38
C GLY A 483 -4.39 11.81 -26.29
N GLN A 484 -4.09 10.99 -25.27
CA GLN A 484 -2.83 10.24 -25.18
C GLN A 484 -2.85 9.01 -26.09
N THR A 485 -1.67 8.60 -26.57
CA THR A 485 -1.50 7.39 -27.36
C THR A 485 -1.01 6.24 -26.48
N GLY A 486 -1.67 5.10 -26.57
CA GLY A 486 -1.26 3.84 -25.96
C GLY A 486 -0.73 2.87 -27.00
N GLN A 487 0.15 1.97 -26.57
CA GLN A 487 0.62 0.87 -27.39
C GLN A 487 0.87 -0.37 -26.51
N PHE A 488 0.44 -1.54 -26.97
CA PHE A 488 0.81 -2.83 -26.37
C PHE A 488 1.07 -3.88 -27.45
N ALA A 489 1.71 -4.98 -27.06
CA ALA A 489 1.88 -6.14 -27.92
C ALA A 489 1.71 -7.43 -27.10
N PHE A 490 1.10 -8.46 -27.67
CA PHE A 490 1.12 -9.80 -27.09
C PHE A 490 2.45 -10.49 -27.37
N LYS A 491 2.91 -11.30 -26.43
CA LYS A 491 4.14 -12.08 -26.56
C LYS A 491 3.84 -13.39 -27.26
N ASN A 492 4.60 -13.70 -28.32
CA ASN A 492 4.48 -14.94 -29.10
C ASN A 492 3.10 -15.17 -29.75
N GLU A 493 2.28 -14.12 -29.86
CA GLU A 493 0.97 -14.17 -30.50
C GLU A 493 0.93 -13.07 -31.56
N GLY A 494 0.93 -13.48 -32.84
CA GLY A 494 0.90 -12.58 -33.99
C GLY A 494 -0.24 -12.93 -34.94
N ASN A 495 -0.49 -12.07 -35.94
CA ASN A 495 -1.58 -12.21 -36.93
C ASN A 495 -2.97 -12.34 -36.29
N LEU A 496 -3.21 -11.62 -35.19
CA LEU A 496 -4.50 -11.62 -34.50
C LEU A 496 -5.48 -10.70 -35.24
N THR A 497 -6.63 -11.22 -35.66
CA THR A 497 -7.77 -10.36 -36.01
C THR A 497 -8.43 -9.84 -34.74
N PHE A 498 -9.05 -8.65 -34.81
CA PHE A 498 -9.77 -8.05 -33.69
C PHE A 498 -11.01 -7.27 -34.14
N GLU A 499 -11.98 -7.16 -33.25
CA GLU A 499 -13.22 -6.38 -33.41
C GLU A 499 -13.23 -5.25 -32.39
N VAL A 500 -13.48 -4.02 -32.86
CA VAL A 500 -13.52 -2.82 -32.01
C VAL A 500 -14.98 -2.40 -31.78
N HIS A 501 -15.34 -2.21 -30.52
CA HIS A 501 -16.65 -1.75 -30.08
C HIS A 501 -16.50 -0.49 -29.22
N GLY A 502 -16.60 0.67 -29.86
CA GLY A 502 -16.44 1.99 -29.23
C GLY A 502 -15.91 3.00 -30.22
N ASP A 503 -15.59 4.20 -29.73
CA ASP A 503 -15.15 5.34 -30.55
C ASP A 503 -13.62 5.42 -30.72
N THR A 504 -12.87 4.55 -30.05
CA THR A 504 -11.41 4.52 -30.13
C THR A 504 -10.95 3.71 -31.35
N ASP A 505 -10.27 4.36 -32.28
CA ASP A 505 -9.61 3.66 -33.39
C ASP A 505 -8.36 2.90 -32.89
N VAL A 506 -8.31 1.61 -33.20
CA VAL A 506 -7.16 0.73 -32.89
C VAL A 506 -6.51 0.30 -34.19
N THR A 507 -5.19 0.48 -34.27
CA THR A 507 -4.36 0.13 -35.43
C THR A 507 -3.32 -0.90 -35.04
N GLU A 508 -2.95 -1.75 -35.99
CA GLU A 508 -1.87 -2.72 -35.81
C GLU A 508 -0.66 -2.37 -36.68
N THR A 509 0.55 -2.60 -36.16
CA THR A 509 1.80 -2.44 -36.91
C THR A 509 2.71 -3.63 -36.64
N SER A 510 3.19 -4.28 -37.69
CA SER A 510 4.15 -5.39 -37.57
C SER A 510 5.58 -4.87 -37.48
N ASN A 511 6.24 -5.12 -36.36
CA ASN A 511 7.61 -4.66 -36.08
C ASN A 511 8.65 -5.79 -36.24
N GLY A 512 8.45 -6.67 -37.22
CA GLY A 512 9.29 -7.85 -37.48
C GLY A 512 9.08 -8.99 -36.50
N ASN A 513 9.32 -8.76 -35.21
CA ASN A 513 9.28 -9.82 -34.17
C ASN A 513 7.99 -9.84 -33.34
N HIS A 514 7.14 -8.82 -33.47
CA HIS A 514 5.86 -8.71 -32.77
C HIS A 514 4.90 -7.79 -33.54
N THR A 515 3.61 -7.87 -33.22
CA THR A 515 2.58 -6.95 -33.70
C THR A 515 2.19 -6.00 -32.56
N ALA A 516 2.34 -4.71 -32.80
CA ALA A 516 1.98 -3.66 -31.85
C ALA A 516 0.57 -3.13 -32.16
N PHE A 517 -0.29 -3.10 -31.16
CA PHE A 517 -1.63 -2.50 -31.21
C PHE A 517 -1.55 -1.11 -30.60
N THR A 518 -1.88 -0.09 -31.40
CA THR A 518 -1.74 1.33 -31.05
C THR A 518 -3.09 2.02 -31.15
N TRP A 519 -3.41 2.87 -30.18
CA TRP A 519 -4.64 3.66 -30.17
C TRP A 519 -4.40 5.05 -29.60
N LYS A 520 -5.25 6.00 -29.96
CA LYS A 520 -5.33 7.31 -29.32
C LYS A 520 -6.59 7.35 -28.46
N GLU A 521 -6.43 7.53 -27.16
CA GLU A 521 -7.55 7.51 -26.22
C GLU A 521 -8.54 8.65 -26.51
N VAL A 522 -9.83 8.33 -26.51
CA VAL A 522 -10.95 9.28 -26.63
C VAL A 522 -11.85 9.13 -25.41
N ALA A 523 -12.72 10.12 -25.15
CA ALA A 523 -13.62 10.05 -24.02
C ALA A 523 -14.52 8.79 -24.06
N GLY A 524 -14.71 8.15 -22.90
CA GLY A 524 -15.55 6.96 -22.76
C GLY A 524 -14.76 5.65 -22.64
N SER A 525 -15.31 4.60 -23.22
CA SER A 525 -14.78 3.24 -23.14
C SER A 525 -14.88 2.55 -24.49
N THR A 526 -13.82 1.84 -24.88
CA THR A 526 -13.81 0.98 -26.07
C THR A 526 -13.44 -0.44 -25.66
N ALA A 527 -14.18 -1.42 -26.16
CA ALA A 527 -13.86 -2.83 -26.01
C ALA A 527 -13.27 -3.38 -27.30
N VAL A 528 -12.17 -4.13 -27.20
CA VAL A 528 -11.47 -4.74 -28.32
C VAL A 528 -11.41 -6.25 -28.09
N LYS A 529 -12.08 -7.00 -28.95
CA LYS A 529 -12.13 -8.46 -28.87
C LYS A 529 -11.13 -9.05 -29.85
N PHE A 530 -10.14 -9.78 -29.33
CA PHE A 530 -9.12 -10.43 -30.15
C PHE A 530 -9.48 -11.88 -30.47
N SER A 531 -8.99 -12.36 -31.61
CA SER A 531 -9.19 -13.75 -32.09
C SER A 531 -8.56 -14.83 -31.19
N ASN A 532 -7.60 -14.47 -30.34
CA ASN A 532 -7.07 -15.35 -29.28
C ASN A 532 -8.00 -15.49 -28.07
N GLY A 533 -9.16 -14.81 -28.07
CA GLY A 533 -10.15 -14.82 -27.00
C GLY A 533 -10.01 -13.67 -26.00
N VAL A 534 -8.90 -12.92 -26.00
CA VAL A 534 -8.70 -11.82 -25.05
C VAL A 534 -9.67 -10.66 -25.34
N LEU A 535 -10.30 -10.15 -24.28
CA LEU A 535 -11.09 -8.92 -24.32
C LEU A 535 -10.31 -7.79 -23.64
N VAL A 536 -9.98 -6.76 -24.40
CA VAL A 536 -9.28 -5.57 -23.89
C VAL A 536 -10.26 -4.40 -23.76
N TYR A 537 -10.32 -3.78 -22.59
CA TYR A 537 -11.00 -2.50 -22.39
C TYR A 537 -9.98 -1.36 -22.39
N LEU A 538 -10.21 -0.38 -23.26
CA LEU A 538 -9.48 0.88 -23.36
C LEU A 538 -10.36 1.96 -22.74
N LEU A 539 -9.95 2.53 -21.61
CA LEU A 539 -10.75 3.48 -20.85
C LEU A 539 -10.05 4.84 -20.77
N GLU A 540 -10.81 5.90 -21.04
CA GLU A 540 -10.42 7.25 -20.63
C GLU A 540 -10.39 7.34 -19.09
N GLN A 541 -9.43 8.05 -18.51
CA GLN A 541 -9.15 8.05 -17.07
C GLN A 541 -10.39 8.38 -16.22
N LYS A 542 -11.23 9.35 -16.62
CA LYS A 542 -12.46 9.68 -15.87
C LYS A 542 -13.50 8.57 -15.98
N THR A 543 -13.54 7.86 -17.10
CA THR A 543 -14.35 6.65 -17.26
C THR A 543 -13.81 5.51 -16.38
N ALA A 544 -12.49 5.31 -16.35
CA ALA A 544 -11.83 4.34 -15.48
C ALA A 544 -12.08 4.65 -13.98
N TRP A 545 -12.18 5.93 -13.59
CA TRP A 545 -12.57 6.31 -12.22
C TRP A 545 -13.95 5.79 -11.81
N ARG A 546 -14.84 5.52 -12.77
CA ARG A 546 -16.17 4.94 -12.53
C ARG A 546 -16.22 3.42 -12.73
N PHE A 547 -15.14 2.80 -13.21
CA PHE A 547 -15.00 1.35 -13.32
C PHE A 547 -14.79 0.70 -11.93
N TRP A 548 -15.30 -0.51 -11.74
CA TRP A 548 -15.12 -1.30 -10.53
C TRP A 548 -14.78 -2.74 -10.86
N ALA A 549 -13.89 -3.34 -10.06
CA ALA A 549 -13.59 -4.76 -10.06
C ALA A 549 -13.89 -5.33 -8.66
N PRO A 550 -15.19 -5.52 -8.32
CA PRO A 550 -15.58 -6.01 -7.01
C PRO A 550 -15.05 -7.43 -6.79
N ALA A 551 -14.62 -7.71 -5.56
CA ALA A 551 -14.24 -9.06 -5.17
C ALA A 551 -15.50 -9.92 -5.03
N THR A 552 -15.51 -11.12 -5.59
CA THR A 552 -16.59 -12.11 -5.40
C THR A 552 -16.32 -13.03 -4.20
N THR A 553 -15.33 -12.68 -3.37
CA THR A 553 -14.87 -13.44 -2.22
C THR A 553 -14.66 -12.51 -1.02
N SER A 554 -14.90 -13.02 0.18
CA SER A 554 -14.53 -12.38 1.45
C SER A 554 -13.04 -12.49 1.76
N ASN A 555 -12.25 -13.21 0.94
CA ASN A 555 -10.80 -13.25 1.11
C ASN A 555 -10.19 -11.84 0.87
N PRO A 556 -9.39 -11.31 1.79
CA PRO A 556 -8.71 -10.05 1.58
C PRO A 556 -7.75 -10.08 0.39
N THR A 557 -7.11 -11.22 0.13
CA THR A 557 -6.27 -11.48 -1.04
C THR A 557 -7.13 -11.93 -2.23
N VAL A 558 -7.56 -10.98 -3.05
CA VAL A 558 -8.37 -11.23 -4.25
C VAL A 558 -7.49 -11.73 -5.38
N LYS A 559 -7.81 -12.90 -5.96
CA LYS A 559 -7.10 -13.44 -7.13
C LYS A 559 -7.82 -13.06 -8.43
N PRO A 560 -7.10 -12.86 -9.54
CA PRO A 560 -7.72 -12.49 -10.83
C PRO A 560 -8.77 -13.49 -11.36
N GLY A 561 -8.64 -14.78 -10.99
CA GLY A 561 -9.58 -15.84 -11.39
C GLY A 561 -10.56 -16.27 -10.30
N SER A 562 -10.63 -15.58 -9.15
CA SER A 562 -11.65 -15.90 -8.14
C SER A 562 -13.01 -15.42 -8.64
N SER A 563 -13.69 -16.24 -9.44
CA SER A 563 -15.14 -16.26 -9.54
C SER A 563 -15.64 -17.31 -8.55
N SER A 564 -16.50 -16.91 -7.61
CA SER A 564 -17.16 -17.88 -6.75
C SER A 564 -18.15 -18.67 -7.60
N SER A 565 -17.81 -19.92 -7.93
CA SER A 565 -18.79 -20.89 -8.45
C SER A 565 -19.81 -21.34 -7.40
N SER A 566 -19.87 -20.70 -6.22
CA SER A 566 -20.67 -21.18 -5.08
C SER A 566 -20.83 -20.18 -3.93
N ALA A 567 -21.30 -18.95 -4.20
CA ALA A 567 -21.86 -18.12 -3.14
C ALA A 567 -23.15 -17.45 -3.62
N PRO A 568 -24.34 -17.88 -3.16
CA PRO A 568 -25.55 -17.11 -3.39
C PRO A 568 -25.39 -15.78 -2.66
N ILE A 569 -25.56 -14.68 -3.38
CA ILE A 569 -25.82 -13.38 -2.79
C ILE A 569 -27.18 -13.51 -2.09
N SER A 570 -27.15 -13.63 -0.77
CA SER A 570 -28.36 -13.55 0.08
C SER A 570 -28.54 -12.13 0.59
#